data_AF-A0A8C7Y492-F1
#
_entry.id   AF-A0A8C7Y492-F1
#
_cell.length_a   1.000
_cell.length_b   1.000
_cell.length_c   1.000
_cell.angle_alpha   90.00
_cell.angle_beta   90.00
_cell.angle_gamma   90.00
#
_symmetry.space_group_name_H-M   'P 1'
#
loop_
_entity.id
_entity.type
_entity.pdbx_description
1 polymer ?
#
loop_
_entity_poly.entity_id
_entity_poly.type
_entity_poly.pdbx_seq_one_letter_code
_entity_poly.pdbx_strand_id
1 'polypeptide(L)'
;MVTYRFLLFGFLQLDFALWVPNCPTSMLRPPPQAKGVITEDDILGFLPDVNITCRVLMVLNLLSQPSIDFVPLCQYREAIFKVGIQRRLSEEVQAELRAISDAIKERNSQQVLPYPYLSPSLIENSVAI
;
A
#
# COMPACT_ATOMS: atom_id res chain seq x y z
N MET A 1 -9.86 10.71 10.52
CA MET A 1 -8.41 10.58 10.82
C MET A 1 -7.93 9.13 10.94
N VAL A 2 -8.80 8.11 10.81
CA VAL A 2 -8.42 6.68 10.87
C VAL A 2 -7.93 6.14 9.51
N THR A 3 -8.38 6.73 8.40
CA THR A 3 -8.27 6.16 7.05
C THR A 3 -6.87 6.30 6.40
N TYR A 4 -6.16 7.41 6.59
CA TYR A 4 -4.88 7.67 5.88
C TYR A 4 -3.71 6.76 6.30
N ARG A 5 -3.73 6.21 7.52
CA ARG A 5 -2.60 5.43 8.06
C ARG A 5 -2.64 3.95 7.74
N PHE A 6 -3.82 3.38 7.50
CA PHE A 6 -3.97 1.94 7.26
C PHE A 6 -3.90 1.55 5.78
N LEU A 7 -4.24 2.45 4.86
CA LEU A 7 -4.31 2.13 3.42
C LEU A 7 -2.98 2.23 2.67
N LEU A 8 -1.97 2.85 3.29
CA LEU A 8 -0.58 2.77 2.85
C LEU A 8 -0.01 1.34 2.95
N PHE A 9 -0.70 0.41 3.61
CA PHE A 9 -0.11 -0.86 4.03
C PHE A 9 -0.35 -1.99 3.02
N GLY A 10 -1.55 -2.18 2.46
CA GLY A 10 -1.83 -3.36 1.60
C GLY A 10 -1.00 -3.43 0.32
N PHE A 11 -1.36 -2.64 -0.70
CA PHE A 11 -0.72 -2.69 -2.03
C PHE A 11 0.80 -2.48 -2.00
N LEU A 12 1.26 -1.53 -1.17
CA LEU A 12 2.68 -1.22 -1.05
C LEU A 12 3.46 -2.38 -0.41
N GLN A 13 2.86 -3.15 0.50
CA GLN A 13 3.56 -4.29 1.09
C GLN A 13 3.91 -5.35 0.05
N LEU A 14 2.98 -5.71 -0.83
CA LEU A 14 3.26 -6.74 -1.83
C LEU A 14 4.31 -6.26 -2.83
N ASP A 15 4.15 -5.06 -3.39
CA ASP A 15 5.06 -4.54 -4.44
C ASP A 15 6.53 -4.51 -3.98
N PHE A 16 6.77 -4.13 -2.71
CA PHE A 16 8.12 -4.04 -2.16
C PHE A 16 8.62 -5.35 -1.52
N ALA A 17 7.73 -6.21 -1.02
CA ALA A 17 8.11 -7.49 -0.43
C ALA A 17 8.23 -8.62 -1.46
N LEU A 18 7.71 -8.45 -2.68
CA LEU A 18 7.84 -9.44 -3.76
C LEU A 18 9.32 -9.76 -4.04
N TRP A 19 10.19 -8.75 -3.91
CA TRP A 19 11.63 -8.95 -3.89
C TRP A 19 12.13 -9.15 -2.45
N VAL A 20 12.21 -10.42 -2.04
CA VAL A 20 12.56 -10.82 -0.66
C VAL A 20 13.82 -10.16 -0.11
N PRO A 21 14.94 -10.04 -0.84
CA PRO A 21 16.14 -9.36 -0.32
C PRO A 21 15.91 -7.90 0.07
N ASN A 22 14.92 -7.22 -0.52
CA ASN A 22 14.56 -5.85 -0.16
C ASN A 22 13.73 -5.77 1.13
N CYS A 23 12.90 -6.78 1.43
CA CYS A 23 12.09 -6.83 2.64
C CYS A 23 11.97 -8.27 3.18
N PRO A 24 13.06 -8.83 3.76
CA PRO A 24 13.02 -10.17 4.29
C PRO A 24 12.13 -10.22 5.54
N THR A 25 11.26 -11.22 5.59
CA THR A 25 10.28 -11.38 6.67
C THR A 25 10.91 -11.89 7.96
N SER A 26 12.07 -12.54 7.85
CA SER A 26 12.88 -13.06 8.94
C SER A 26 14.33 -13.19 8.49
N MET A 27 15.23 -13.26 9.47
CA MET A 27 16.65 -13.56 9.26
C MET A 27 16.97 -14.87 9.97
N LEU A 28 17.47 -15.87 9.25
CA LEU A 28 17.72 -17.23 9.77
C LEU A 28 19.05 -17.35 10.52
N ARG A 29 19.90 -16.32 10.45
CA ARG A 29 21.20 -16.24 11.11
C ARG A 29 21.37 -14.91 11.85
N PRO A 30 22.21 -14.85 12.89
CA PRO A 30 22.48 -13.61 13.59
C PRO A 30 23.22 -12.60 12.70
N PRO A 31 23.16 -11.30 13.02
CA PRO A 31 23.93 -10.28 12.33
C PRO A 31 25.44 -10.58 12.34
N PRO A 32 26.18 -10.28 11.25
CA PRO A 32 27.63 -10.45 11.20
C PRO A 32 28.34 -9.64 12.29
N GLN A 33 29.34 -10.24 12.93
CA GLN A 33 30.10 -9.59 14.02
C GLN A 33 31.41 -8.93 13.55
N ALA A 34 31.82 -9.16 12.30
CA ALA A 34 33.03 -8.61 11.71
C ALA A 34 32.79 -8.19 10.25
N LYS A 35 33.60 -7.27 9.75
CA LYS A 35 33.55 -6.81 8.35
C LYS A 35 34.36 -7.77 7.45
N GLY A 36 33.93 -7.94 6.20
CA GLY A 36 34.68 -8.69 5.18
C GLY A 36 34.65 -10.22 5.34
N VAL A 37 33.81 -10.76 6.23
CA VAL A 37 33.71 -12.20 6.51
C VAL A 37 32.52 -12.88 5.82
N ILE A 38 31.63 -12.10 5.19
CA ILE A 38 30.37 -12.58 4.60
C ILE A 38 30.56 -12.80 3.11
N THR A 39 30.15 -13.96 2.62
CA THR A 39 30.08 -14.32 1.20
C THR A 39 28.65 -14.14 0.67
N GLU A 40 28.46 -14.22 -0.66
CA GLU A 40 27.11 -14.20 -1.25
C GLU A 40 26.26 -15.40 -0.80
N ASP A 41 26.87 -16.58 -0.68
CA ASP A 41 26.20 -17.78 -0.16
C ASP A 41 25.73 -17.61 1.29
N ASP A 42 26.50 -16.88 2.10
CA ASP A 42 26.08 -16.53 3.46
C ASP A 42 24.85 -15.62 3.44
N ILE A 43 24.79 -14.64 2.53
CA ILE A 43 23.62 -13.76 2.39
C ILE A 43 22.37 -14.59 2.05
N LEU A 44 22.48 -15.53 1.10
CA LEU A 44 21.37 -16.43 0.78
C LEU A 44 20.98 -17.30 1.99
N GLY A 45 21.95 -17.73 2.78
CA GLY A 45 21.71 -18.48 4.02
C GLY A 45 21.10 -17.66 5.17
N PHE A 46 21.07 -16.32 5.07
CA PHE A 46 20.43 -15.46 6.06
C PHE A 46 18.95 -15.22 5.73
N LEU A 47 18.59 -15.25 4.46
CA LEU A 47 17.24 -15.00 3.96
C LEU A 47 16.28 -16.16 4.31
N PRO A 48 14.95 -15.91 4.35
CA PRO A 48 13.97 -16.96 4.61
C PRO A 48 13.99 -18.03 3.51
N ASP A 49 13.66 -19.26 3.89
CA ASP A 49 13.48 -20.33 2.92
C ASP A 49 12.27 -20.11 2.00
N VAL A 50 12.17 -20.93 0.96
CA VAL A 50 11.13 -20.83 -0.06
C VAL A 50 9.72 -21.00 0.54
N ASN A 51 9.54 -21.88 1.53
CA ASN A 51 8.23 -22.14 2.12
C ASN A 51 7.77 -20.96 2.97
N ILE A 52 8.65 -20.38 3.80
CA ILE A 52 8.35 -19.16 4.56
C ILE A 52 8.03 -18.02 3.60
N THR A 53 8.87 -17.83 2.59
CA THR A 53 8.69 -16.81 1.55
C THR A 53 7.33 -16.93 0.87
N CYS A 54 6.99 -18.10 0.34
CA CYS A 54 5.72 -18.34 -0.34
C CYS A 54 4.51 -18.05 0.56
N ARG A 55 4.57 -18.46 1.83
CA ARG A 55 3.48 -18.21 2.78
C ARG A 55 3.27 -16.73 3.01
N VAL A 56 4.34 -15.96 3.20
CA VAL A 56 4.19 -14.53 3.43
C VAL A 56 3.72 -13.81 2.17
N LEU A 57 4.26 -14.14 0.99
CA LEU A 57 3.81 -13.55 -0.26
C LEU A 57 2.33 -13.87 -0.54
N MET A 58 1.85 -15.07 -0.20
CA MET A 58 0.42 -15.39 -0.29
C MET A 58 -0.43 -14.51 0.63
N VAL A 59 -0.01 -14.32 1.89
CA VAL A 59 -0.72 -13.46 2.85
C VAL A 59 -0.71 -12.01 2.38
N LEU A 60 0.44 -11.48 1.97
CA LEU A 60 0.54 -10.11 1.45
C LEU A 60 -0.31 -9.93 0.19
N ASN A 61 -0.31 -10.90 -0.72
CA ASN A 61 -1.15 -10.86 -1.91
C ASN A 61 -2.64 -10.79 -1.56
N LEU A 62 -3.07 -11.58 -0.57
CA LEU A 62 -4.45 -11.55 -0.08
C LEU A 62 -4.79 -10.19 0.54
N LEU A 63 -3.92 -9.66 1.40
CA LEU A 63 -4.10 -8.36 2.08
C LEU A 63 -3.93 -7.15 1.16
N SER A 64 -3.44 -7.36 -0.07
CA SER A 64 -3.26 -6.30 -1.07
C SER A 64 -4.42 -6.19 -2.04
N GLN A 65 -5.41 -7.09 -2.01
CA GLN A 65 -6.53 -6.98 -2.93
C GLN A 65 -7.49 -5.87 -2.48
N PRO A 66 -8.08 -5.10 -3.41
CA PRO A 66 -9.17 -4.20 -3.03
C PRO A 66 -10.38 -5.02 -2.56
N SER A 67 -11.14 -4.49 -1.58
CA SER A 67 -12.40 -5.11 -1.19
C SER A 67 -13.38 -5.15 -2.37
N ILE A 68 -14.22 -6.19 -2.42
CA ILE A 68 -15.28 -6.32 -3.43
C ILE A 68 -16.25 -5.14 -3.36
N ASP A 69 -16.44 -4.58 -2.17
CA ASP A 69 -17.32 -3.46 -1.93
C ASP A 69 -16.60 -2.10 -1.84
N PHE A 70 -15.37 -2.00 -2.38
CA PHE A 70 -14.54 -0.79 -2.36
C PHE A 70 -15.32 0.50 -2.58
N VAL A 71 -15.15 1.43 -1.64
CA VAL A 71 -15.69 2.80 -1.73
C VAL A 71 -14.53 3.77 -1.57
N PRO A 72 -14.23 4.62 -2.57
CA PRO A 72 -13.14 5.58 -2.48
C PRO A 72 -13.33 6.57 -1.32
N LEU A 73 -12.23 7.17 -0.90
CA LEU A 73 -12.18 8.14 0.20
C LEU A 73 -13.22 9.26 0.03
N CYS A 74 -13.97 9.53 1.09
CA CYS A 74 -15.05 10.53 1.11
C CYS A 74 -16.13 10.34 0.03
N GLN A 75 -16.27 9.14 -0.52
CA GLN A 75 -17.44 8.71 -1.29
C GLN A 75 -18.36 7.86 -0.43
N TYR A 76 -19.65 7.89 -0.76
CA TYR A 76 -20.68 7.21 0.01
C TYR A 76 -21.65 6.54 -0.96
N ARG A 77 -21.92 5.24 -0.78
CA ARG A 77 -22.92 4.51 -1.58
C ARG A 77 -24.33 5.04 -1.34
N GLU A 78 -24.59 5.44 -0.11
CA GLU A 78 -25.86 6.02 0.32
C GLU A 78 -25.76 7.54 0.29
N ALA A 79 -26.88 8.19 -0.05
CA ALA A 79 -26.98 9.64 0.04
C ALA A 79 -27.09 10.08 1.51
N ILE A 80 -25.98 10.06 2.24
CA ILE A 80 -25.89 10.48 3.64
C ILE A 80 -26.19 11.98 3.75
N PHE A 81 -25.62 12.78 2.85
CA PHE A 81 -25.85 14.23 2.78
C PHE A 81 -26.76 14.59 1.62
N LYS A 82 -28.07 14.71 1.89
CA LYS A 82 -29.08 14.90 0.82
C LYS A 82 -29.31 16.36 0.42
N VAL A 83 -29.25 17.28 1.38
CA VAL A 83 -29.66 18.69 1.18
C VAL A 83 -28.78 19.61 2.02
N GLY A 84 -28.67 20.87 1.60
CA GLY A 84 -28.08 21.94 2.39
C GLY A 84 -26.57 22.05 2.24
N ILE A 85 -25.96 22.69 3.23
CA ILE A 85 -24.54 23.04 3.25
C ILE A 85 -23.66 21.78 3.28
N GLN A 86 -24.07 20.75 4.02
CA GLN A 86 -23.32 19.50 4.18
C GLN A 86 -23.10 18.79 2.83
N ARG A 87 -24.12 18.80 1.96
CA ARG A 87 -24.01 18.23 0.62
C ARG A 87 -23.00 19.01 -0.23
N ARG A 88 -23.08 20.34 -0.22
CA ARG A 88 -22.16 21.21 -0.98
C ARG A 88 -20.72 21.03 -0.52
N LEU A 89 -20.47 21.03 0.79
CA LEU A 89 -19.14 20.78 1.36
C LEU A 89 -18.62 19.38 0.99
N SER A 90 -19.48 18.35 0.99
CA SER A 90 -19.09 17.02 0.54
C SER A 90 -18.72 16.99 -0.95
N GLU A 91 -19.47 17.68 -1.80
CA GLU A 91 -19.19 17.80 -3.24
C GLU A 91 -17.88 18.56 -3.49
N GLU A 92 -17.61 19.61 -2.72
CA GLU A 92 -16.36 20.39 -2.74
C GLU A 92 -15.15 19.52 -2.37
N VAL A 93 -15.21 18.81 -1.22
CA VAL A 93 -14.14 17.89 -0.80
C VAL A 93 -13.91 16.81 -1.86
N GLN A 94 -14.96 16.22 -2.43
CA GLN A 94 -14.83 15.23 -3.50
C GLN A 94 -14.20 15.82 -4.76
N ALA A 95 -14.45 17.09 -5.09
CA ALA A 95 -13.82 17.76 -6.21
C ALA A 95 -12.33 17.99 -5.97
N GLU A 96 -11.94 18.42 -4.77
CA GLU A 96 -10.54 18.57 -4.37
C GLU A 96 -9.78 17.23 -4.43
N LEU A 97 -10.38 16.14 -3.93
CA LEU A 97 -9.78 14.81 -3.99
C LEU A 97 -9.58 14.30 -5.43
N ARG A 98 -10.50 14.63 -6.35
CA ARG A 98 -10.32 14.36 -7.79
C ARG A 98 -9.13 15.14 -8.36
N ALA A 99 -9.05 16.44 -8.08
CA ALA A 99 -7.93 17.26 -8.52
C ALA A 99 -6.58 16.76 -8.00
N ILE A 100 -6.52 16.30 -6.75
CA ILE A 100 -5.31 15.68 -6.16
C ILE A 100 -4.96 14.38 -6.90
N SER A 101 -5.94 13.54 -7.20
CA SER A 101 -5.73 12.28 -7.94
C SER A 101 -5.16 12.55 -9.33
N ASP A 102 -5.70 13.54 -10.04
CA ASP A 102 -5.24 13.95 -11.37
C ASP A 102 -3.81 14.51 -11.32
N ALA A 103 -3.50 15.34 -10.33
CA ALA A 103 -2.15 15.86 -10.13
C ALA A 103 -1.13 14.75 -9.82
N ILE A 104 -1.52 13.74 -9.01
CA ILE A 104 -0.69 12.56 -8.73
C ILE A 104 -0.46 11.74 -10.00
N LYS A 105 -1.50 11.54 -10.82
CA LYS A 105 -1.40 10.83 -12.09
C LYS A 105 -0.46 11.53 -13.06
N GLU A 106 -0.58 12.85 -13.18
CA GLU A 106 0.30 13.65 -14.03
C GLU A 106 1.75 13.58 -13.56
N ARG A 107 2.01 13.80 -12.27
CA ARG A 107 3.34 13.67 -11.69
C ARG A 107 3.95 12.28 -11.95
N ASN A 108 3.15 11.23 -11.74
CA ASN A 108 3.59 9.84 -11.91
C ASN A 108 3.90 9.49 -13.38
N SER A 109 3.30 10.17 -14.36
CA SER A 109 3.58 9.94 -15.78
C SER A 109 5.02 10.26 -16.19
N GLN A 110 5.69 11.12 -15.42
CA GLN A 110 7.06 11.58 -15.67
C GLN A 110 8.10 10.83 -14.83
N GLN A 111 7.68 9.84 -14.02
CA GLN A 111 8.56 9.12 -13.09
C GLN A 111 8.80 7.69 -13.55
N VAL A 112 10.06 7.24 -13.46
CA VAL A 112 10.44 5.84 -13.74
C VAL A 112 9.82 4.88 -12.72
N LEU A 113 9.67 5.33 -11.46
CA LEU A 113 9.00 4.60 -10.39
C LEU A 113 7.84 5.44 -9.86
N PRO A 114 6.63 5.26 -10.39
CA PRO A 114 5.43 5.96 -9.94
C PRO A 114 5.09 5.68 -8.48
N TYR A 115 4.51 6.67 -7.79
CA TYR A 115 3.95 6.48 -6.44
C TYR A 115 2.44 6.70 -6.45
N PRO A 116 1.62 5.67 -6.76
CA PRO A 116 0.17 5.80 -6.87
C PRO A 116 -0.57 5.64 -5.53
N TYR A 117 0.06 5.08 -4.51
CA TYR A 117 -0.61 4.56 -3.30
C TYR A 117 -1.37 5.61 -2.47
N LEU A 118 -1.02 6.89 -2.61
CA LEU A 118 -1.73 8.01 -1.96
C LEU A 118 -2.72 8.75 -2.87
N SER A 119 -3.00 8.21 -4.07
CA SER A 119 -4.07 8.74 -4.92
C SER A 119 -5.42 8.54 -4.23
N PRO A 120 -6.22 9.60 -3.97
CA PRO A 120 -7.53 9.46 -3.33
C PRO A 120 -8.47 8.43 -3.98
N SER A 121 -8.33 8.21 -5.29
CA SER A 121 -9.08 7.18 -6.03
C SER A 121 -8.75 5.73 -5.64
N LEU A 122 -7.60 5.50 -4.99
CA LEU A 122 -7.10 4.19 -4.55
C LEU A 122 -7.17 4.01 -3.03
N ILE A 123 -7.55 5.06 -2.30
CA ILE A 123 -7.72 5.03 -0.85
C ILE A 123 -9.18 4.71 -0.57
N GLU A 124 -9.43 3.61 0.12
CA GLU A 124 -10.77 3.24 0.58
C GLU A 124 -11.25 4.17 1.71
N ASN A 125 -12.56 4.33 1.89
CA ASN A 125 -13.12 5.22 2.91
C ASN A 125 -13.00 4.65 4.34
N SER A 126 -12.87 3.33 4.46
CA SER A 126 -12.73 2.56 5.70
C SER A 126 -11.64 1.49 5.59
N VAL A 127 -11.36 0.79 6.70
CA VAL A 127 -10.50 -0.40 6.70
C VAL A 127 -11.41 -1.62 6.57
N ALA A 128 -11.39 -2.30 5.42
CA ALA A 128 -12.34 -3.37 5.09
C ALA A 128 -11.69 -4.66 4.54
N ILE A 129 -10.37 -4.81 4.74
CA ILE A 129 -9.58 -5.99 4.39
C ILE A 129 -9.21 -6.82 5.61
#